data_AF-A0A164YW44-F1
#
_entry.id   AF-A0A164YW44-F1
#
_cell.length_a   1.000
_cell.length_b   1.000
_cell.length_c   1.000
_cell.angle_alpha   90.00
_cell.angle_beta   90.00
_cell.angle_gamma   90.00
#
_symmetry.space_group_name_H-M   'P 1'
#
loop_
_entity.id
_entity.type
_entity.pdbx_description
1 polymer ?
#
loop_
_entity_poly.entity_id
_entity_poly.type
_entity_poly.pdbx_seq_one_letter_code
_entity_poly.pdbx_strand_id
1 'polypeptide(L)'
;MGSIVQYVIKESGKIWELRGTKLFILLTCQNLKFTRLAPNEFNICSTDLRTDGWPLADSPMTPVLLCFAYLFMVKVWGPKFMESRKPFQFQNVMIAYNAFQIVLNGWLFCEIC
;
A
#
# COMPACT_ATOMS: atom_id res chain seq x y z
N MET A 1 -15.36 27.19 -16.10
CA MET A 1 -15.23 25.74 -15.79
C MET A 1 -13.83 25.33 -15.30
N GLY A 2 -12.75 26.08 -15.62
CA GLY A 2 -11.38 25.76 -15.14
C GLY A 2 -11.08 26.06 -13.67
N SER A 3 -11.78 27.02 -13.03
CA SER A 3 -11.48 27.43 -11.65
C SER A 3 -11.94 26.44 -10.58
N ILE A 4 -13.06 25.77 -10.78
CA ILE A 4 -13.62 24.80 -9.80
C ILE A 4 -12.77 23.53 -9.75
N VAL A 5 -12.29 23.05 -10.90
CA VAL A 5 -11.43 21.85 -10.96
C VAL A 5 -10.09 22.10 -10.28
N GLN A 6 -9.48 23.27 -10.49
CA GLN A 6 -8.25 23.67 -9.78
C GLN A 6 -8.48 23.82 -8.26
N TYR A 7 -9.65 24.33 -7.86
CA TYR A 7 -10.03 24.44 -6.46
C TYR A 7 -10.17 23.06 -5.80
N VAL A 8 -10.87 22.12 -6.46
CA VAL A 8 -11.06 20.74 -5.98
C VAL A 8 -9.74 19.98 -5.91
N ILE A 9 -8.83 20.17 -6.86
CA ILE A 9 -7.49 19.53 -6.83
C ILE A 9 -6.64 20.11 -5.69
N LYS A 10 -6.69 21.43 -5.46
CA LYS A 10 -5.97 22.10 -4.38
C LYS A 10 -6.53 21.75 -2.99
N GLU A 11 -7.85 21.66 -2.87
CA GLU A 11 -8.57 21.14 -1.69
C GLU A 11 -8.20 19.69 -1.44
N SER A 12 -8.27 18.83 -2.46
CA SER A 12 -7.89 17.42 -2.35
C SER A 12 -6.44 17.29 -1.88
N GLY A 13 -5.49 18.00 -2.48
CA GLY A 13 -4.08 18.00 -2.06
C GLY A 13 -3.88 18.38 -0.59
N LYS A 14 -4.55 19.44 -0.11
CA LYS A 14 -4.55 19.81 1.32
C LYS A 14 -5.23 18.76 2.20
N ILE A 15 -6.29 18.12 1.73
CA ILE A 15 -6.99 17.04 2.43
C ILE A 15 -6.11 15.79 2.55
N TRP A 16 -5.31 15.45 1.53
CA TRP A 16 -4.34 14.34 1.57
C TRP A 16 -3.15 14.66 2.47
N GLU A 17 -2.68 15.90 2.52
CA GLU A 17 -1.66 16.37 3.46
C GLU A 17 -2.18 16.25 4.91
N LEU A 18 -3.40 16.74 5.18
CA LEU A 18 -4.03 16.71 6.51
C LEU A 18 -4.41 15.29 6.96
N ARG A 19 -4.90 14.43 6.06
CA ARG A 19 -5.13 13.01 6.35
C ARG A 19 -3.82 12.27 6.52
N GLY A 20 -2.80 12.55 5.70
CA GLY A 20 -1.48 11.94 5.80
C GLY A 20 -0.85 12.19 7.17
N THR A 21 -0.77 13.43 7.64
CA THR A 21 -0.09 13.75 8.90
C THR A 21 -0.89 13.30 10.13
N LYS A 22 -2.22 13.42 10.12
CA LYS A 22 -3.06 12.92 11.23
C LYS A 22 -3.15 11.39 11.25
N LEU A 23 -3.22 10.74 10.10
CA LEU A 23 -3.18 9.28 9.99
C LEU A 23 -1.78 8.74 10.28
N PHE A 24 -0.68 9.45 9.99
CA PHE A 24 0.67 9.03 10.37
C PHE A 24 0.92 9.17 11.88
N ILE A 25 0.40 10.21 12.53
CA ILE A 25 0.48 10.37 14.00
C ILE A 25 -0.46 9.38 14.72
N LEU A 26 -1.64 9.11 14.17
CA LEU A 26 -2.52 8.05 14.67
C LEU A 26 -1.93 6.66 14.39
N LEU A 27 -1.29 6.45 13.25
CA LEU A 27 -0.55 5.23 12.95
C LEU A 27 0.67 5.10 13.85
N THR A 28 1.45 6.14 14.17
CA THR A 28 2.53 5.98 15.16
C THR A 28 1.98 5.70 16.57
N CYS A 29 0.83 6.27 16.94
CA CYS A 29 0.17 5.98 18.22
C CYS A 29 -0.47 4.56 18.25
N GLN A 30 -0.93 4.04 17.11
CA GLN A 30 -1.50 2.71 16.95
C GLN A 30 -0.41 1.64 16.73
N ASN A 31 0.70 2.01 16.09
CA ASN A 31 1.94 1.24 15.99
C ASN A 31 2.66 1.14 17.35
N LEU A 32 2.53 2.15 18.23
CA LEU A 32 3.06 2.09 19.60
C LEU A 32 2.27 1.13 20.51
N LYS A 33 0.99 0.87 20.22
CA LYS A 33 0.23 -0.23 20.83
C LYS A 33 0.60 -1.58 20.23
N PHE A 34 0.93 -1.64 18.94
CA PHE A 34 1.40 -2.85 18.27
C PHE A 34 2.78 -3.30 18.77
N THR A 35 3.68 -2.38 19.13
CA THR A 35 5.01 -2.71 19.71
C THR A 35 4.97 -3.20 21.16
N ARG A 36 3.82 -3.10 21.84
CA ARG A 36 3.66 -3.55 23.23
C ARG A 36 3.13 -4.97 23.36
N LEU A 37 2.90 -5.66 22.25
CA LEU A 37 2.59 -7.10 22.20
C LEU A 37 3.82 -7.81 21.61
N ALA A 38 4.72 -8.16 22.53
CA ALA A 38 5.70 -9.25 22.46
C ALA A 38 6.25 -9.67 21.07
N PRO A 39 7.51 -9.34 20.71
CA PRO A 39 8.19 -9.95 19.55
C PRO A 39 8.46 -11.47 19.71
N ASN A 40 8.05 -12.07 20.83
CA ASN A 40 8.37 -13.44 21.24
C ASN A 40 7.15 -14.35 21.47
N GLU A 41 5.92 -13.90 21.20
CA GLU A 41 4.71 -14.76 21.22
C GLU A 41 4.14 -15.05 19.83
N PHE A 42 4.69 -14.47 18.76
CA PHE A 42 4.12 -14.63 17.41
C PHE A 42 4.21 -16.06 16.86
N ASN A 43 5.17 -16.88 17.29
CA ASN A 43 5.54 -18.08 16.53
C ASN A 43 4.81 -19.39 16.89
N ILE A 44 3.89 -19.49 17.86
CA ILE A 44 3.56 -20.84 18.39
C ILE A 44 2.10 -21.11 18.82
N CYS A 45 1.05 -20.61 18.15
CA CYS A 45 -0.28 -21.23 18.41
C CYS A 45 -1.34 -21.25 17.29
N SER A 46 -1.16 -20.60 16.14
CA SER A 46 -2.25 -20.57 15.14
C SER A 46 -1.79 -20.36 13.68
N THR A 47 -0.62 -20.87 13.30
CA THR A 47 -0.27 -20.95 11.87
C THR A 47 -0.95 -22.18 11.28
N ASP A 48 -1.82 -21.99 10.29
CA ASP A 48 -2.47 -23.11 9.59
C ASP A 48 -1.39 -23.90 8.83
N LEU A 49 -1.17 -25.16 9.20
CA LEU A 49 -0.17 -26.02 8.58
C LEU A 49 -0.37 -26.17 7.07
N ARG A 50 -1.57 -25.91 6.55
CA ARG A 50 -1.86 -25.96 5.10
C ARG A 50 -1.22 -24.81 4.32
N THR A 51 -0.85 -23.73 5.02
CA THR A 51 -0.21 -22.53 4.46
C THR A 51 1.29 -22.47 4.77
N ASP A 52 1.83 -23.52 5.37
CA ASP A 52 3.26 -23.62 5.69
C ASP A 52 4.09 -23.73 4.40
N GLY A 53 5.11 -22.87 4.26
CA GLY A 53 5.95 -22.78 3.06
C GLY A 53 5.38 -21.90 1.95
N TRP A 54 4.28 -21.17 2.18
CA TRP A 54 3.82 -20.16 1.23
C TRP A 54 4.72 -18.93 1.25
N PRO A 55 5.16 -18.44 0.08
CA PRO A 55 6.02 -17.26 0.03
C PRO A 55 5.30 -16.06 0.66
N LEU A 56 6.00 -15.32 1.53
CA LEU A 56 5.52 -14.18 2.33
C LEU A 56 4.63 -14.53 3.55
N ALA A 57 4.18 -15.78 3.72
CA ALA A 57 3.36 -16.20 4.85
C ALA A 57 4.17 -16.78 6.02
N ASP A 58 5.40 -17.25 5.77
CA ASP A 58 6.26 -17.90 6.78
C ASP A 58 6.58 -17.02 7.99
N SER A 59 6.65 -15.70 7.80
CA SER A 59 6.98 -14.75 8.87
C SER A 59 6.27 -13.43 8.66
N PRO A 60 5.72 -12.81 9.73
CA PRO A 60 5.03 -11.53 9.66
C PRO A 60 6.02 -10.38 9.38
N MET A 61 7.31 -10.62 9.57
CA MET A 61 8.36 -9.63 9.33
C MET A 61 8.56 -9.40 7.82
N THR A 62 8.36 -10.42 7.00
CA THR A 62 8.52 -10.35 5.54
C THR A 62 7.57 -9.33 4.89
N PRO A 63 6.23 -9.38 5.09
CA PRO A 63 5.32 -8.38 4.52
C PRO A 63 5.52 -6.98 5.13
N VAL A 64 5.90 -6.90 6.41
CA VAL A 64 6.21 -5.62 7.06
C VAL A 64 7.41 -4.94 6.39
N LEU A 65 8.50 -5.67 6.14
CA LEU A 65 9.66 -5.16 5.43
C LEU A 65 9.31 -4.72 4.00
N LEU A 66 8.51 -5.50 3.29
CA LEU A 66 8.04 -5.17 1.94
C LEU A 66 7.26 -3.85 1.92
N CYS A 67 6.36 -3.65 2.88
CA CYS A 67 5.61 -2.40 3.03
C CYS A 67 6.52 -1.20 3.30
N PHE A 68 7.52 -1.34 4.17
CA PHE A 68 8.50 -0.27 4.42
C PHE A 68 9.34 0.04 3.18
N ALA A 69 9.79 -0.98 2.46
CA ALA A 69 10.52 -0.82 1.21
C ALA A 69 9.68 -0.07 0.16
N TYR A 70 8.40 -0.44 -0.01
CA TYR A 70 7.48 0.25 -0.90
C TYR A 70 7.30 1.73 -0.52
N LEU A 71 7.06 2.02 0.76
CA LEU A 71 6.88 3.39 1.25
C LEU A 71 8.14 4.24 1.01
N PHE A 72 9.32 3.68 1.28
CA PHE A 72 10.60 4.35 1.02
C PHE A 72 10.77 4.66 -0.47
N MET A 73 10.51 3.68 -1.34
CA MET A 73 10.61 3.85 -2.78
C MET A 73 9.64 4.93 -3.30
N VAL A 74 8.38 4.92 -2.88
CA VAL A 74 7.37 5.85 -3.38
C VAL A 74 7.50 7.27 -2.82
N LYS A 75 7.86 7.42 -1.54
CA LYS A 75 7.90 8.73 -0.88
C LYS A 75 9.24 9.45 -1.01
N VAL A 76 10.35 8.71 -1.00
CA VAL A 76 11.69 9.31 -0.96
C VAL A 76 12.36 9.20 -2.32
N TRP A 77 12.43 7.99 -2.86
CA TRP A 77 13.20 7.72 -4.06
C TRP A 77 12.48 8.18 -5.35
N GLY A 78 11.18 7.90 -5.47
CA GLY A 78 10.34 8.23 -6.62
C GLY A 78 10.33 9.73 -6.96
N PRO A 79 10.01 10.64 -6.02
CA PRO A 79 9.96 12.07 -6.30
C PRO A 79 11.32 12.64 -6.69
N LYS A 80 12.41 12.20 -6.03
CA LYS A 80 13.78 12.59 -6.40
C LYS A 80 14.15 12.14 -7.81
N PHE A 81 13.71 10.96 -8.22
CA PHE A 81 13.95 10.47 -9.58
C PHE A 81 13.10 11.21 -10.64
N MET A 82 11.89 11.65 -10.28
CA MET A 82 10.96 12.32 -11.18
C MET A 82 11.20 13.84 -11.30
N GLU A 83 12.00 14.45 -10.44
CA GLU A 83 12.26 15.90 -10.44
C GLU A 83 12.90 16.41 -11.75
N SER A 84 13.71 15.58 -12.40
CA SER A 84 14.48 15.96 -13.61
C SER A 84 13.85 15.47 -14.93
N ARG A 85 12.65 14.86 -14.89
CA ARG A 85 12.04 14.18 -16.05
C ARG A 85 10.58 14.59 -16.24
N LYS A 86 10.12 14.62 -17.50
CA LYS A 86 8.69 14.79 -17.83
C LYS A 86 7.91 13.52 -17.43
N PRO A 87 6.62 13.65 -17.06
CA PRO A 87 5.80 12.51 -16.66
C PRO A 87 5.70 11.49 -17.79
N PHE A 88 5.90 10.21 -17.44
CA PHE A 88 5.79 9.10 -18.38
C PHE A 88 4.33 8.87 -18.79
N GLN A 89 4.09 8.59 -20.07
CA GLN A 89 2.78 8.22 -20.58
C GLN A 89 2.55 6.71 -20.48
N PHE A 90 2.10 6.24 -19.31
CA PHE A 90 1.81 4.82 -19.05
C PHE A 90 0.36 4.41 -19.32
N GLN A 91 -0.32 5.07 -20.26
CA GLN A 91 -1.76 4.87 -20.51
C GLN A 91 -2.10 3.42 -20.87
N ASN A 92 -1.37 2.84 -21.82
CA ASN A 92 -1.61 1.46 -22.25
C ASN A 92 -1.32 0.44 -21.14
N VAL A 93 -0.29 0.71 -20.32
CA VAL A 93 0.07 -0.14 -19.17
C VAL A 93 -1.02 -0.10 -18.10
N MET A 94 -1.57 1.09 -17.81
CA MET A 94 -2.68 1.23 -16.85
C MET A 94 -3.95 0.51 -17.32
N ILE A 95 -4.28 0.61 -18.61
CA ILE A 95 -5.44 -0.09 -19.18
C ILE A 95 -5.25 -1.61 -19.07
N ALA A 96 -4.08 -2.12 -19.46
CA ALA A 96 -3.76 -3.54 -19.38
C ALA A 96 -3.80 -4.05 -17.93
N TYR A 97 -3.26 -3.28 -16.98
CA TYR A 97 -3.29 -3.59 -15.57
C TYR A 97 -4.72 -3.70 -15.02
N ASN A 98 -5.58 -2.72 -15.30
CA ASN A 98 -6.97 -2.73 -14.85
C ASN A 98 -7.76 -3.90 -15.47
N ALA A 99 -7.53 -4.21 -16.75
CA ALA A 99 -8.15 -5.35 -17.40
C ALA A 99 -7.74 -6.68 -16.74
N PHE A 100 -6.45 -6.85 -16.43
CA PHE A 100 -5.93 -8.01 -15.72
C PHE A 100 -6.56 -8.15 -14.32
N GLN A 101 -6.70 -7.05 -13.58
CA GLN A 101 -7.36 -7.07 -12.27
C GLN A 101 -8.82 -7.51 -12.34
N ILE A 102 -9.58 -7.05 -13.34
CA ILE A 102 -10.99 -7.45 -13.51
C ILE A 102 -11.08 -8.96 -13.79
N VAL A 103 -10.23 -9.48 -14.68
CA VAL A 103 -10.20 -10.91 -15.00
C VAL A 103 -9.85 -11.75 -13.77
N LEU A 104 -8.81 -11.38 -13.03
CA LEU A 104 -8.42 -12.11 -11.82
C LEU A 104 -9.50 -12.07 -10.73
N ASN A 105 -10.12 -10.91 -10.49
CA ASN A 105 -11.19 -10.79 -9.52
C ASN A 105 -12.43 -11.59 -9.93
N GLY A 106 -12.76 -11.61 -11.23
CA GLY A 106 -13.85 -12.43 -11.76
C GLY A 106 -13.57 -13.93 -11.60
N TRP A 107 -12.35 -14.38 -11.90
CA TRP A 107 -11.95 -15.77 -11.71
C TRP A 107 -11.99 -16.18 -10.23
N LEU A 108 -11.44 -15.35 -9.34
CA LEU A 108 -11.45 -15.59 -7.91
C LEU A 108 -12.89 -15.69 -7.37
N PHE A 109 -13.81 -14.85 -7.86
CA PHE A 109 -15.22 -14.91 -7.48
C PHE A 109 -15.89 -16.21 -7.91
N CYS A 110 -15.61 -16.71 -9.12
CA CYS A 110 -16.13 -18.00 -9.60
C CYS A 110 -15.55 -19.22 -8.88
N GLU A 111 -14.34 -19.15 -8.35
CA GLU A 111 -13.75 -20.25 -7.56
C GLU A 111 -14.34 -20.29 -6.13
N ILE A 112 -14.68 -19.11 -5.58
CA ILE A 112 -15.18 -18.97 -4.20
C ILE A 112 -16.69 -19.16 -4.09
N CYS A 113 -17.47 -18.83 -5.15
CA CYS A 113 -18.93 -18.99 -5.20
C CYS A 113 -19.35 -20.27 -5.93
#